data_AF-A0A2M7PJR0-F1
#
_entry.id   AF-A0A2M7PJR0-F1
#
_cell.length_a   1.000
_cell.length_b   1.000
_cell.length_c   1.000
_cell.angle_alpha   90.00
_cell.angle_beta   90.00
_cell.angle_gamma   90.00
#
_symmetry.space_group_name_H-M   'P 1'
#
loop_
_entity.id
_entity.type
_entity.pdbx_description
1 polymer ?
#
loop_
_entity_poly.entity_id
_entity_poly.type
_entity_poly.pdbx_seq_one_letter_code
_entity_poly.pdbx_strand_id
1 'polypeptide(L)'
;MKQQFLEDKTDTIRLTVYDSNRALIPSSGAIILYKPSGDVLQASTAVTINSTTGEMTYALTTTHTADKDLNYKAEWAYIVSGVTYYETQLFDVVMSILSIPITDDDLYNELDSLRRAAKQDKGTATAGAAGSLTDTKRREADNFWKGGTIEIVSGTGINQKRDITGFTLSTGVFTITPNWTTNPDSTSVYVVIKSFANKIQAAFEKVQTLLYDKGKRHELILESSQISVPLIYLTIHVIALDLMDEESDKWDRLATIYGKKFDDAFNNMKLEYDEDESGQIDESETQKSQTELRIGRA
;
A
#
# COMPACT_ATOMS: atom_id res chain seq x y z
N MET A 1 8.67 -6.54 4.30
CA MET A 1 9.64 -6.14 3.26
C MET A 1 10.51 -5.03 3.83
N LYS A 2 11.76 -4.89 3.37
CA LYS A 2 12.57 -3.73 3.74
C LYS A 2 11.95 -2.45 3.20
N GLN A 3 12.10 -1.33 3.91
CA GLN A 3 11.74 -0.03 3.35
C GLN A 3 12.78 0.39 2.31
N GLN A 4 12.32 0.99 1.22
CA GLN A 4 13.15 1.51 0.14
C GLN A 4 12.98 3.02 0.08
N PHE A 5 14.06 3.73 -0.22
CA PHE A 5 14.06 5.17 -0.38
C PHE A 5 14.77 5.54 -1.67
N LEU A 6 14.25 6.55 -2.37
CA LEU A 6 14.87 7.05 -3.59
C LEU A 6 16.17 7.78 -3.29
N GLU A 7 17.18 7.54 -4.12
CA GLU A 7 18.45 8.27 -4.11
C GLU A 7 18.23 9.78 -4.22
N ASP A 8 18.97 10.54 -3.41
CA ASP A 8 18.90 12.00 -3.35
C ASP A 8 17.50 12.58 -3.10
N LYS A 9 16.62 11.81 -2.44
CA LYS A 9 15.28 12.28 -2.01
C LYS A 9 15.13 12.26 -0.50
N THR A 10 14.36 13.22 0.00
CA THR A 10 13.86 13.19 1.37
C THR A 10 12.68 12.23 1.49
N ASP A 11 12.62 11.47 2.56
CA ASP A 11 11.48 10.62 2.88
C ASP A 11 11.40 10.42 4.41
N THR A 12 10.70 9.41 4.89
CA THR A 12 10.55 9.12 6.31
C THR A 12 10.64 7.62 6.53
N ILE A 13 11.59 7.19 7.35
CA ILE A 13 11.65 5.81 7.82
C ILE A 13 10.72 5.63 9.01
N ARG A 14 9.98 4.51 9.02
CA ARG A 14 8.90 4.26 9.99
C ARG A 14 9.08 2.91 10.68
N LEU A 15 8.75 2.84 11.97
CA LEU A 15 8.68 1.60 12.73
C LEU A 15 7.47 1.62 13.67
N THR A 16 6.67 0.55 13.59
CA THR A 16 5.64 0.25 14.59
C THR A 16 5.96 -1.10 15.19
N VAL A 17 6.00 -1.16 16.52
CA VAL A 17 6.28 -2.37 17.28
C VAL A 17 4.99 -2.88 17.93
N TYR A 18 4.86 -4.20 18.00
CA TYR A 18 3.65 -4.85 18.47
C TYR A 18 3.98 -5.81 19.61
N ASP A 19 3.12 -5.83 20.61
CA ASP A 19 3.09 -6.87 21.64
C ASP A 19 1.66 -7.39 21.77
N SER A 20 1.50 -8.70 21.88
CA SER A 20 0.20 -9.35 22.11
C SER A 20 -0.89 -8.87 21.14
N ASN A 21 -0.53 -8.74 19.85
CA ASN A 21 -1.41 -8.27 18.77
C ASN A 21 -1.90 -6.81 18.93
N ARG A 22 -1.16 -5.96 19.65
CA ARG A 22 -1.45 -4.53 19.81
C ARG A 22 -0.21 -3.71 19.55
N ALA A 23 -0.38 -2.57 18.88
CA ALA A 23 0.71 -1.61 18.74
C ALA A 23 1.10 -1.09 20.11
N LEU A 24 2.40 -1.14 20.43
CA LEU A 24 2.93 -0.48 21.61
C LEU A 24 3.01 1.03 21.32
N ILE A 25 2.78 1.84 22.34
CA ILE A 25 2.92 3.30 22.26
C ILE A 25 4.13 3.68 23.13
N PRO A 26 5.34 3.83 22.53
CA PRO A 26 6.50 4.21 23.31
C PRO A 26 6.39 5.65 23.80
N SER A 27 6.92 5.93 24.98
CA SER A 27 6.95 7.29 25.56
C SER A 27 8.04 8.16 24.94
N SER A 28 9.08 7.53 24.38
CA SER A 28 10.22 8.17 23.74
C SER A 28 10.96 7.15 22.88
N GLY A 29 11.71 7.63 21.90
CA GLY A 29 12.59 6.79 21.09
C GLY A 29 13.70 7.57 20.43
N ALA A 30 14.73 6.85 20.00
CA ALA A 30 15.85 7.35 19.25
C ALA A 30 16.25 6.36 18.15
N ILE A 31 16.92 6.87 17.12
CA ILE A 31 17.41 6.09 15.98
C ILE A 31 18.89 6.38 15.72
N ILE A 32 19.63 5.35 15.33
CA ILE A 32 20.98 5.46 14.74
C ILE A 32 20.91 4.85 13.35
N LEU A 33 21.46 5.54 12.35
CA LEU A 33 21.56 5.01 10.98
C LEU A 33 23.01 4.65 10.67
N TYR A 34 23.20 3.56 9.95
CA TYR A 34 24.49 3.09 9.49
C TYR A 34 24.46 2.83 7.99
N LYS A 35 25.57 3.15 7.33
CA LYS A 35 25.87 2.68 5.98
C LYS A 35 26.07 1.17 5.97
N PRO A 36 25.94 0.51 4.81
CA PRO A 36 26.21 -0.93 4.68
C PRO A 36 27.65 -1.33 5.06
N SER A 37 28.61 -0.40 4.92
CA SER A 37 29.99 -0.55 5.41
C SER A 37 30.10 -0.68 6.94
N GLY A 38 29.05 -0.31 7.68
CA GLY A 38 29.04 -0.21 9.14
C GLY A 38 29.34 1.19 9.67
N ASP A 39 29.68 2.15 8.80
CA ASP A 39 29.93 3.54 9.20
C ASP A 39 28.63 4.20 9.68
N VAL A 40 28.73 5.04 10.73
CA VAL A 40 27.57 5.79 11.22
C VAL A 40 27.18 6.86 10.20
N LEU A 41 25.97 6.74 9.68
CA LEU A 41 25.34 7.69 8.77
C LEU A 41 24.60 8.80 9.54
N GLN A 42 23.98 8.44 10.66
CA GLN A 42 23.30 9.37 11.55
C GLN A 42 23.51 8.92 12.99
N ALA A 43 24.12 9.78 13.80
CA ALA A 43 24.26 9.55 15.23
C ALA A 43 22.89 9.58 15.93
N SER A 44 22.82 8.98 17.12
CA SER A 44 21.58 8.85 17.90
C SER A 44 20.78 10.14 17.94
N THR A 45 19.56 10.09 17.42
CA THR A 45 18.66 11.25 17.30
C THR A 45 17.25 10.85 17.69
N ALA A 46 16.52 11.77 18.33
CA ALA A 46 15.14 11.53 18.74
C ALA A 46 14.23 11.30 17.53
N VAL A 47 13.27 10.39 17.68
CA VAL A 47 12.24 10.09 16.67
C VAL A 47 10.92 10.75 17.07
N THR A 48 10.04 10.97 16.08
CA THR A 48 8.67 11.39 16.34
C THR A 48 7.80 10.18 16.62
N ILE A 49 6.89 10.27 17.60
CA ILE A 49 5.99 9.16 17.96
C ILE A 49 4.54 9.60 17.82
N ASN A 50 3.74 8.86 17.07
CA ASN A 50 2.31 9.04 17.04
C ASN A 50 1.69 8.53 18.35
N SER A 51 1.10 9.42 19.14
CA SER A 51 0.55 9.09 20.46
C SER A 51 -0.67 8.15 20.43
N THR A 52 -1.26 7.94 19.26
CA THR A 52 -2.45 7.08 19.08
C THR A 52 -2.07 5.73 18.48
N THR A 53 -1.19 5.71 17.47
CA THR A 53 -0.83 4.49 16.76
C THR A 53 0.48 3.87 17.25
N GLY A 54 1.30 4.61 17.99
CA GLY A 54 2.63 4.19 18.42
C GLY A 54 3.70 4.20 17.32
N GLU A 55 3.35 4.62 16.10
CA GLU A 55 4.28 4.68 14.98
C GLU A 55 5.42 5.67 15.28
N MET A 56 6.64 5.15 15.26
CA MET A 56 7.87 5.95 15.36
C MET A 56 8.36 6.32 13.96
N THR A 57 8.73 7.58 13.77
CA THR A 57 9.16 8.10 12.47
C THR A 57 10.41 8.97 12.57
N TYR A 58 11.28 8.87 11.56
CA TYR A 58 12.45 9.72 11.40
C TYR A 58 12.54 10.21 9.96
N ALA A 59 12.70 11.54 9.79
CA ALA A 59 12.81 12.15 8.47
C ALA A 59 14.20 11.89 7.87
N LEU A 60 14.22 11.19 6.74
CA LEU A 60 15.42 11.02 5.94
C LEU A 60 15.63 12.27 5.07
N THR A 61 16.88 12.74 5.01
CA THR A 61 17.30 13.86 4.17
C THR A 61 18.06 13.29 2.99
N THR A 62 18.36 14.13 1.99
CA THR A 62 19.20 13.72 0.87
C THR A 62 20.59 13.26 1.30
N THR A 63 21.09 13.70 2.47
CA THR A 63 22.35 13.17 3.03
C THR A 63 22.24 11.71 3.45
N HIS A 64 21.08 11.27 3.96
CA HIS A 64 20.86 9.88 4.35
C HIS A 64 20.65 8.95 3.14
N THR A 65 20.22 9.52 2.00
CA THR A 65 19.89 8.79 0.77
C THR A 65 20.84 9.14 -0.39
N ALA A 66 22.02 9.68 -0.08
CA ALA A 66 22.96 10.20 -1.09
C ALA A 66 23.60 9.09 -1.93
N ASP A 67 23.87 7.94 -1.32
CA ASP A 67 24.54 6.83 -1.99
C ASP A 67 23.54 5.68 -2.22
N LYS A 68 23.28 5.32 -3.48
CA LYS A 68 22.58 4.08 -3.80
C LYS A 68 23.37 2.88 -3.25
N ASP A 69 22.77 2.16 -2.30
CA ASP A 69 23.31 0.91 -1.75
C ASP A 69 22.21 0.12 -1.02
N LEU A 70 22.45 -1.15 -0.78
CA LEU A 70 21.51 -2.06 -0.11
C LEU A 70 21.97 -2.36 1.32
N ASN A 71 21.01 -2.65 2.20
CA ASN A 71 21.23 -3.05 3.59
C ASN A 71 21.81 -1.95 4.49
N TYR A 72 21.38 -0.70 4.29
CA TYR A 72 21.53 0.29 5.34
C TYR A 72 20.81 -0.19 6.59
N LYS A 73 21.34 0.17 7.76
CA LYS A 73 20.80 -0.31 9.05
C LYS A 73 20.27 0.85 9.87
N ALA A 74 19.04 0.71 10.34
CA ALA A 74 18.42 1.55 11.34
C ALA A 74 18.33 0.78 12.68
N GLU A 75 18.99 1.30 13.71
CA GLU A 75 18.87 0.79 15.07
C GLU A 75 17.97 1.73 15.87
N TRP A 76 16.83 1.19 16.31
CA TRP A 76 15.83 1.89 17.09
C TRP A 76 16.00 1.55 18.55
N ALA A 77 15.99 2.55 19.43
CA ALA A 77 15.90 2.38 20.88
C ALA A 77 14.65 3.11 21.37
N TYR A 78 13.75 2.43 22.06
CA TYR A 78 12.46 3.01 22.47
C TYR A 78 12.04 2.57 23.87
N ILE A 79 11.29 3.43 24.57
CA ILE A 79 10.90 3.21 25.96
C ILE A 79 9.40 2.89 26.04
N VAL A 80 9.06 1.74 26.60
CA VAL A 80 7.69 1.34 26.92
C VAL A 80 7.62 1.05 28.42
N SER A 81 6.71 1.72 29.12
CA SER A 81 6.53 1.55 30.57
C SER A 81 7.83 1.66 31.38
N GLY A 82 8.75 2.53 30.96
CA GLY A 82 10.04 2.76 31.62
C GLY A 82 11.16 1.76 31.27
N VAL A 83 10.90 0.80 30.40
CA VAL A 83 11.90 -0.18 29.92
C VAL A 83 12.34 0.17 28.51
N THR A 84 13.66 0.16 28.27
CA THR A 84 14.24 0.39 26.94
C THR A 84 14.30 -0.91 26.15
N TYR A 85 13.78 -0.89 24.94
CA TYR A 85 13.82 -1.95 23.96
C TYR A 85 14.61 -1.51 22.73
N TYR A 86 15.12 -2.48 21.98
CA TYR A 86 15.91 -2.26 20.78
C TYR A 86 15.33 -3.04 19.61
N GLU A 87 15.30 -2.42 18.44
CA GLU A 87 14.90 -3.06 17.19
C GLU A 87 15.86 -2.68 16.07
N THR A 88 16.15 -3.63 15.19
CA THR A 88 16.99 -3.40 14.01
C THR A 88 16.16 -3.58 12.76
N GLN A 89 16.22 -2.60 11.89
CA GLN A 89 15.55 -2.60 10.60
C GLN A 89 16.57 -2.34 9.49
N LEU A 90 16.52 -3.14 8.42
CA LEU A 90 17.27 -2.85 7.21
C LEU A 90 16.42 -2.02 6.25
N PHE A 91 17.06 -1.09 5.56
CA PHE A 91 16.48 -0.33 4.46
C PHE A 91 17.46 -0.24 3.29
N ASP A 92 16.94 0.07 2.12
CA ASP A 92 17.72 0.16 0.89
C ASP A 92 17.55 1.56 0.28
N VAL A 93 18.61 2.09 -0.35
CA VAL A 93 18.56 3.31 -1.15
C VAL A 93 18.66 2.91 -2.62
N VAL A 94 17.63 3.21 -3.39
CA VAL A 94 17.40 2.69 -4.74
C VAL A 94 17.11 3.82 -5.72
N MET A 95 17.31 3.59 -7.02
CA MET A 95 16.98 4.58 -8.06
C MET A 95 15.50 4.59 -8.44
N SER A 96 14.82 3.45 -8.26
CA SER A 96 13.41 3.29 -8.56
C SER A 96 12.74 2.45 -7.48
N ILE A 97 11.49 2.78 -7.17
CA ILE A 97 10.64 2.02 -6.27
C ILE A 97 9.46 1.53 -7.10
N LEU A 98 9.25 0.22 -7.09
CA LEU A 98 8.08 -0.37 -7.73
C LEU A 98 6.82 0.24 -7.13
N SER A 99 5.88 0.65 -7.97
CA SER A 99 4.62 1.27 -7.57
C SER A 99 3.43 0.40 -7.92
N ILE A 100 2.29 0.61 -7.25
CA ILE A 100 1.03 -0.06 -7.58
C ILE A 100 0.49 0.54 -8.88
N PRO A 101 0.34 -0.24 -9.97
CA PRO A 101 -0.09 0.27 -11.26
C PRO A 101 -1.60 0.04 -11.53
N ILE A 102 -2.38 -0.36 -10.52
CA ILE A 102 -3.80 -0.72 -10.67
C ILE A 102 -4.70 0.00 -9.68
N THR A 103 -5.97 0.07 -10.03
CA THR A 103 -7.05 0.67 -9.25
C THR A 103 -8.22 -0.30 -9.09
N ASP A 104 -9.22 0.08 -8.30
CA ASP A 104 -10.46 -0.70 -8.19
C ASP A 104 -11.17 -0.86 -9.55
N ASP A 105 -11.06 0.14 -10.44
CA ASP A 105 -11.68 0.06 -11.77
C ASP A 105 -11.07 -1.04 -12.64
N ASP A 106 -9.78 -1.31 -12.53
CA ASP A 106 -9.13 -2.44 -13.21
C ASP A 106 -9.69 -3.78 -12.71
N LEU A 107 -9.90 -3.90 -11.40
CA LEU A 107 -10.53 -5.09 -10.80
C LEU A 107 -11.97 -5.26 -11.30
N TYR A 108 -12.72 -4.17 -11.39
CA TYR A 108 -14.11 -4.20 -11.88
C TYR A 108 -14.20 -4.51 -13.37
N ASN A 109 -13.25 -4.04 -14.17
CA ASN A 109 -13.19 -4.36 -15.59
C ASN A 109 -12.88 -5.85 -15.83
N GLU A 110 -12.04 -6.45 -15.00
CA GLU A 110 -11.75 -7.89 -15.04
C GLU A 110 -12.90 -8.74 -14.44
N LEU A 111 -13.53 -8.28 -13.35
CA LEU A 111 -14.62 -8.99 -12.68
C LEU A 111 -15.71 -8.03 -12.18
N ASP A 112 -16.68 -7.71 -13.05
CA ASP A 112 -17.76 -6.75 -12.76
C ASP A 112 -18.56 -7.08 -11.50
N SER A 113 -18.70 -8.37 -11.16
CA SER A 113 -19.42 -8.78 -9.95
C SER A 113 -18.83 -8.25 -8.65
N LEU A 114 -17.57 -7.81 -8.64
CA LEU A 114 -16.94 -7.12 -7.52
C LEU A 114 -17.59 -5.76 -7.22
N ARG A 115 -18.18 -5.07 -8.20
CA ARG A 115 -18.90 -3.80 -7.97
C ARG A 115 -20.06 -3.98 -6.97
N ARG A 116 -20.72 -5.14 -7.04
CA ARG A 116 -21.84 -5.49 -6.15
C ARG A 116 -21.39 -6.12 -4.83
N ALA A 117 -20.21 -6.72 -4.82
CA ALA A 117 -19.65 -7.38 -3.64
C ALA A 117 -18.88 -6.44 -2.72
N ALA A 118 -18.37 -5.32 -3.25
CA ALA A 118 -17.72 -4.28 -2.45
C ALA A 118 -18.65 -3.85 -1.31
N LYS A 119 -18.10 -3.68 -0.10
CA LYS A 119 -18.90 -3.24 1.06
C LYS A 119 -19.49 -1.86 0.78
N GLN A 120 -20.81 -1.72 0.94
CA GLN A 120 -21.50 -0.44 0.75
C GLN A 120 -22.42 -0.17 1.93
N ASP A 121 -22.69 1.11 2.20
CA ASP A 121 -23.65 1.53 3.21
C ASP A 121 -24.34 2.84 2.82
N LYS A 122 -25.50 3.12 3.42
CA LYS A 122 -26.28 4.33 3.14
C LYS A 122 -26.35 5.22 4.37
N GLY A 123 -26.35 6.54 4.16
CA GLY A 123 -26.47 7.51 5.24
C GLY A 123 -27.27 8.73 4.83
N THR A 124 -27.54 9.59 5.80
CA THR A 124 -28.10 10.93 5.57
C THR A 124 -27.13 11.92 6.15
N ALA A 125 -26.68 12.86 5.32
CA ALA A 125 -25.76 13.89 5.76
C ALA A 125 -26.41 14.70 6.90
N THR A 126 -25.57 15.14 7.82
CA THR A 126 -25.91 16.11 8.87
C THR A 126 -25.50 17.52 8.47
N ALA A 127 -24.46 17.64 7.63
CA ALA A 127 -24.02 18.87 6.99
C ALA A 127 -23.13 18.54 5.76
N GLY A 128 -22.82 19.55 4.95
CA GLY A 128 -21.85 19.45 3.86
C GLY A 128 -21.16 20.77 3.56
N ALA A 129 -19.97 20.69 2.98
CA ALA A 129 -19.18 21.83 2.50
C ALA A 129 -18.48 21.43 1.19
N ALA A 130 -17.83 22.37 0.49
CA ALA A 130 -17.27 22.10 -0.85
C ALA A 130 -16.40 20.83 -0.92
N GLY A 131 -15.54 20.58 0.06
CA GLY A 131 -14.64 19.41 0.09
C GLY A 131 -15.06 18.31 1.06
N SER A 132 -16.30 18.31 1.57
CA SER A 132 -16.71 17.36 2.61
C SER A 132 -18.20 17.04 2.68
N LEU A 133 -18.50 15.90 3.27
CA LEU A 133 -19.83 15.52 3.74
C LEU A 133 -19.70 15.08 5.19
N THR A 134 -20.57 15.56 6.07
CA THR A 134 -20.55 15.23 7.50
C THR A 134 -21.75 14.37 7.86
N ASP A 135 -21.53 13.20 8.45
CA ASP A 135 -22.55 12.36 9.08
C ASP A 135 -22.09 11.94 10.48
N THR A 136 -22.57 12.66 11.51
CA THR A 136 -22.21 12.42 12.92
C THR A 136 -22.79 11.12 13.50
N LYS A 137 -23.63 10.38 12.76
CA LYS A 137 -24.17 9.08 13.18
C LYS A 137 -23.26 7.91 12.80
N ARG A 138 -22.25 8.13 11.97
CA ARG A 138 -21.24 7.14 11.59
C ARG A 138 -20.39 6.68 12.78
N ARG A 139 -19.96 5.42 12.77
CA ARG A 139 -19.25 4.76 13.88
C ARG A 139 -18.05 3.93 13.43
N GLU A 140 -17.77 3.92 12.14
CA GLU A 140 -16.64 3.24 11.54
C GLU A 140 -15.32 3.90 11.95
N ALA A 141 -14.22 3.13 12.00
CA ALA A 141 -12.92 3.69 12.37
C ALA A 141 -12.42 4.77 11.38
N ASP A 142 -11.45 5.56 11.80
CA ASP A 142 -10.80 6.56 10.94
C ASP A 142 -10.32 5.93 9.64
N ASN A 143 -10.57 6.63 8.53
CA ASN A 143 -10.21 6.21 7.18
C ASN A 143 -10.80 4.86 6.72
N PHE A 144 -11.82 4.32 7.40
CA PHE A 144 -12.44 3.05 7.01
C PHE A 144 -12.96 3.02 5.56
N TRP A 145 -13.41 4.18 5.05
CA TRP A 145 -13.94 4.39 3.71
C TRP A 145 -12.94 5.05 2.74
N LYS A 146 -11.71 5.35 3.18
CA LYS A 146 -10.69 6.02 2.35
C LYS A 146 -10.35 5.18 1.10
N GLY A 147 -10.16 5.86 -0.03
CA GLY A 147 -9.99 5.26 -1.35
C GLY A 147 -11.30 4.85 -2.02
N GLY A 148 -12.39 4.74 -1.24
CA GLY A 148 -13.73 4.43 -1.74
C GLY A 148 -14.42 5.63 -2.38
N THR A 149 -15.71 5.49 -2.65
CA THR A 149 -16.52 6.55 -3.27
C THR A 149 -17.76 6.85 -2.47
N ILE A 150 -18.25 8.08 -2.60
CA ILE A 150 -19.50 8.55 -2.01
C ILE A 150 -20.36 9.19 -3.09
N GLU A 151 -21.63 8.80 -3.16
CA GLU A 151 -22.60 9.30 -4.13
C GLU A 151 -23.85 9.79 -3.42
N ILE A 152 -24.32 10.99 -3.78
CA ILE A 152 -25.58 11.53 -3.28
C ILE A 152 -26.71 10.96 -4.13
N VAL A 153 -27.62 10.21 -3.52
CA VAL A 153 -28.72 9.49 -4.21
C VAL A 153 -30.10 10.11 -3.97
N SER A 154 -30.21 11.07 -3.06
CA SER A 154 -31.42 11.88 -2.85
C SER A 154 -31.08 13.21 -2.16
N GLY A 155 -31.97 14.21 -2.28
CA GLY A 155 -31.81 15.52 -1.64
C GLY A 155 -30.85 16.46 -2.41
N THR A 156 -30.33 17.47 -1.70
CA THR A 156 -29.45 18.48 -2.30
C THR A 156 -28.16 17.84 -2.83
N GLY A 157 -27.80 18.15 -4.07
CA GLY A 157 -26.58 17.65 -4.71
C GLY A 157 -26.65 16.23 -5.29
N ILE A 158 -27.86 15.68 -5.47
CA ILE A 158 -28.12 14.35 -6.07
C ILE A 158 -27.33 14.11 -7.39
N ASN A 159 -26.94 12.84 -7.60
CA ASN A 159 -26.16 12.32 -8.73
C ASN A 159 -24.72 12.82 -8.81
N GLN A 160 -24.21 13.47 -7.76
CA GLN A 160 -22.79 13.73 -7.64
C GLN A 160 -22.11 12.55 -6.93
N LYS A 161 -21.09 12.00 -7.59
CA LYS A 161 -20.17 10.98 -7.03
C LYS A 161 -18.79 11.60 -6.82
N ARG A 162 -18.11 11.25 -5.72
CA ARG A 162 -16.77 11.72 -5.36
C ARG A 162 -15.92 10.61 -4.75
N ASP A 163 -14.61 10.78 -4.82
CA ASP A 163 -13.64 9.88 -4.19
C ASP A 163 -13.38 10.33 -2.76
N ILE A 164 -13.30 9.38 -1.84
CA ILE A 164 -13.11 9.63 -0.41
C ILE A 164 -11.60 9.64 -0.13
N THR A 165 -11.06 10.79 0.23
CA THR A 165 -9.64 10.95 0.59
C THR A 165 -9.36 10.68 2.07
N GLY A 166 -10.42 10.68 2.90
CA GLY A 166 -10.32 10.42 4.33
C GLY A 166 -11.68 10.37 5.02
N PHE A 167 -11.67 9.81 6.21
CA PHE A 167 -12.82 9.83 7.12
C PHE A 167 -12.32 10.02 8.55
N THR A 168 -12.92 10.95 9.28
CA THR A 168 -12.59 11.22 10.69
C THR A 168 -13.77 10.85 11.57
N LEU A 169 -13.66 9.78 12.34
CA LEU A 169 -14.70 9.24 13.22
C LEU A 169 -15.14 10.26 14.27
N SER A 170 -14.20 10.98 14.89
CA SER A 170 -14.52 11.93 15.96
C SER A 170 -15.46 13.07 15.52
N THR A 171 -15.51 13.37 14.23
CA THR A 171 -16.34 14.43 13.64
C THR A 171 -17.40 13.90 12.66
N GLY A 172 -17.30 12.64 12.23
CA GLY A 172 -18.15 12.06 11.19
C GLY A 172 -17.91 12.65 9.79
N VAL A 173 -16.75 13.26 9.56
CA VAL A 173 -16.45 13.98 8.32
C VAL A 173 -15.79 13.06 7.30
N PHE A 174 -16.42 12.91 6.14
CA PHE A 174 -15.79 12.45 4.90
C PHE A 174 -15.10 13.64 4.23
N THR A 175 -13.80 13.52 3.94
CA THR A 175 -13.10 14.42 3.02
C THR A 175 -13.09 13.81 1.63
N ILE A 176 -13.36 14.63 0.62
CA ILE A 176 -13.61 14.15 -0.74
C ILE A 176 -12.81 14.91 -1.79
N THR A 177 -12.70 14.32 -2.98
CA THR A 177 -12.17 14.96 -4.18
C THR A 177 -12.93 14.47 -5.43
N PRO A 178 -13.11 15.30 -6.48
CA PRO A 178 -12.99 16.76 -6.46
C PRO A 178 -14.04 17.41 -5.54
N ASN A 179 -14.02 18.73 -5.33
CA ASN A 179 -15.07 19.39 -4.56
C ASN A 179 -16.48 19.12 -5.13
N TRP A 180 -17.50 19.14 -4.28
CA TRP A 180 -18.90 19.18 -4.70
C TRP A 180 -19.15 20.42 -5.54
N THR A 181 -19.91 20.27 -6.62
CA THR A 181 -20.40 21.40 -7.42
C THR A 181 -21.58 22.04 -6.71
N THR A 182 -22.49 21.22 -6.17
CA THR A 182 -23.56 21.63 -5.25
C THR A 182 -23.31 20.97 -3.90
N ASN A 183 -23.05 21.77 -2.87
CA ASN A 183 -22.74 21.23 -1.54
C ASN A 183 -23.95 20.47 -0.96
N PRO A 184 -23.77 19.24 -0.44
CA PRO A 184 -24.84 18.53 0.25
C PRO A 184 -25.26 19.27 1.52
N ASP A 185 -26.49 19.02 1.96
CA ASP A 185 -27.04 19.55 3.21
C ASP A 185 -27.66 18.41 4.05
N SER A 186 -28.39 18.75 5.12
CA SER A 186 -28.99 17.77 6.03
C SER A 186 -30.12 16.92 5.41
N THR A 187 -30.53 17.21 4.17
CA THR A 187 -31.52 16.42 3.41
C THR A 187 -30.87 15.44 2.43
N SER A 188 -29.55 15.56 2.20
CA SER A 188 -28.82 14.72 1.26
C SER A 188 -28.69 13.29 1.79
N VAL A 189 -29.25 12.34 1.06
CA VAL A 189 -29.06 10.90 1.29
C VAL A 189 -27.97 10.42 0.38
N TYR A 190 -27.04 9.61 0.91
CA TYR A 190 -25.87 9.17 0.17
C TYR A 190 -25.65 7.66 0.31
N VAL A 191 -24.88 7.11 -0.63
CA VAL A 191 -24.31 5.76 -0.59
C VAL A 191 -22.79 5.89 -0.55
N VAL A 192 -22.14 5.15 0.33
CA VAL A 192 -20.69 4.99 0.36
C VAL A 192 -20.31 3.58 -0.07
N ILE A 193 -19.26 3.47 -0.87
CA ILE A 193 -18.71 2.21 -1.38
C ILE A 193 -17.26 2.14 -0.94
N LYS A 194 -16.89 1.02 -0.30
CA LYS A 194 -15.53 0.79 0.18
C LYS A 194 -14.63 0.36 -0.96
N SER A 195 -13.41 0.88 -0.96
CA SER A 195 -12.37 0.48 -1.91
C SER A 195 -11.68 -0.82 -1.55
N PHE A 196 -11.16 -1.50 -2.57
CA PHE A 196 -10.26 -2.64 -2.43
C PHE A 196 -8.79 -2.23 -2.32
N ALA A 197 -8.46 -0.94 -2.17
CA ALA A 197 -7.08 -0.43 -2.06
C ALA A 197 -6.23 -1.18 -1.03
N ASN A 198 -6.77 -1.54 0.14
CA ASN A 198 -6.02 -2.33 1.13
C ASN A 198 -5.71 -3.75 0.65
N LYS A 199 -6.59 -4.35 -0.16
CA LYS A 199 -6.38 -5.67 -0.76
C LYS A 199 -5.41 -5.59 -1.94
N ILE A 200 -5.48 -4.53 -2.75
CA ILE A 200 -4.49 -4.22 -3.78
C ILE A 200 -3.10 -4.08 -3.14
N GLN A 201 -2.98 -3.29 -2.06
CA GLN A 201 -1.73 -3.10 -1.32
C GLN A 201 -1.16 -4.43 -0.81
N ALA A 202 -1.99 -5.25 -0.14
CA ALA A 202 -1.55 -6.55 0.38
C ALA A 202 -1.12 -7.52 -0.74
N ALA A 203 -1.84 -7.52 -1.87
CA ALA A 203 -1.46 -8.33 -3.04
C ALA A 203 -0.16 -7.82 -3.66
N PHE A 204 0.05 -6.51 -3.73
CA PHE A 204 1.27 -5.90 -4.25
C PHE A 204 2.50 -6.26 -3.42
N GLU A 205 2.40 -6.16 -2.09
CA GLU A 205 3.48 -6.58 -1.18
C GLU A 205 3.81 -8.07 -1.33
N LYS A 206 2.79 -8.90 -1.59
CA LYS A 206 2.97 -10.33 -1.88
C LYS A 206 3.66 -10.55 -3.22
N VAL A 207 3.30 -9.81 -4.28
CA VAL A 207 4.01 -9.83 -5.57
C VAL A 207 5.48 -9.46 -5.40
N GLN A 208 5.79 -8.41 -4.65
CA GLN A 208 7.18 -8.01 -4.36
C GLN A 208 7.95 -9.11 -3.62
N THR A 209 7.32 -9.77 -2.65
CA THR A 209 7.92 -10.90 -1.93
C THR A 209 8.20 -12.08 -2.88
N LEU A 210 7.25 -12.44 -3.74
CA LEU A 210 7.42 -13.54 -4.69
C LEU A 210 8.47 -13.23 -5.77
N LEU A 211 8.61 -11.96 -6.17
CA LEU A 211 9.70 -11.50 -7.03
C LEU A 211 11.05 -11.71 -6.34
N TYR A 212 11.16 -11.26 -5.08
CA TYR A 212 12.36 -11.41 -4.28
C TYR A 212 12.75 -12.89 -4.10
N ASP A 213 11.78 -13.76 -3.81
CA ASP A 213 11.99 -15.21 -3.66
C ASP A 213 12.42 -15.89 -4.96
N LYS A 214 12.04 -15.34 -6.12
CA LYS A 214 12.56 -15.74 -7.45
C LYS A 214 13.95 -15.16 -7.77
N GLY A 215 14.58 -14.46 -6.82
CA GLY A 215 15.85 -13.78 -7.02
C GLY A 215 15.75 -12.52 -7.87
N LYS A 216 14.55 -11.96 -8.06
CA LYS A 216 14.32 -10.69 -8.76
C LYS A 216 14.24 -9.56 -7.73
N ARG A 217 15.06 -8.54 -7.91
CA ARG A 217 15.00 -7.28 -7.17
C ARG A 217 13.96 -6.39 -7.82
N HIS A 218 12.87 -6.13 -7.11
CA HIS A 218 11.70 -5.45 -7.68
C HIS A 218 11.98 -3.96 -7.95
N GLU A 219 12.95 -3.38 -7.25
CA GLU A 219 13.50 -2.04 -7.47
C GLU A 219 14.21 -1.85 -8.81
N LEU A 220 14.60 -2.94 -9.48
CA LEU A 220 15.23 -2.92 -10.81
C LEU A 220 14.23 -3.15 -11.94
N ILE A 221 12.94 -3.31 -11.62
CA ILE A 221 11.89 -3.36 -12.63
C ILE A 221 11.65 -1.95 -13.14
N LEU A 222 11.88 -1.74 -14.43
CA LEU A 222 11.80 -0.43 -15.05
C LEU A 222 10.38 0.13 -15.07
N GLU A 223 9.40 -0.74 -15.33
CA GLU A 223 8.04 -0.33 -15.62
C GLU A 223 7.07 -1.09 -14.69
N SER A 224 6.41 -0.36 -13.78
CA SER A 224 5.45 -0.97 -12.84
C SER A 224 4.27 -1.62 -13.56
N SER A 225 3.89 -1.16 -14.76
CA SER A 225 2.77 -1.72 -15.52
C SER A 225 2.97 -3.19 -15.92
N GLN A 226 4.21 -3.70 -15.92
CA GLN A 226 4.53 -5.09 -16.23
C GLN A 226 3.93 -6.10 -15.23
N ILE A 227 3.66 -5.65 -14.00
CA ILE A 227 3.03 -6.48 -12.97
C ILE A 227 1.52 -6.25 -12.86
N SER A 228 0.90 -5.36 -13.66
CA SER A 228 -0.53 -5.03 -13.54
C SER A 228 -1.42 -6.27 -13.66
N VAL A 229 -1.18 -7.12 -14.66
CA VAL A 229 -1.99 -8.33 -14.90
C VAL A 229 -1.89 -9.34 -13.76
N PRO A 230 -0.70 -9.81 -13.33
CA PRO A 230 -0.62 -10.71 -12.18
C PRO A 230 -1.16 -10.04 -10.90
N LEU A 231 -0.96 -8.74 -10.71
CA LEU A 231 -1.48 -8.04 -9.54
C LEU A 231 -3.02 -8.00 -9.51
N ILE A 232 -3.70 -7.76 -10.65
CA ILE A 232 -5.16 -7.84 -10.76
C ILE A 232 -5.62 -9.23 -10.36
N TYR A 233 -5.03 -10.27 -10.94
CA TYR A 233 -5.45 -11.64 -10.67
C TYR A 233 -5.25 -12.06 -9.22
N LEU A 234 -4.11 -11.72 -8.62
CA LEU A 234 -3.86 -12.00 -7.21
C LEU A 234 -4.83 -11.24 -6.32
N THR A 235 -5.10 -9.97 -6.63
CA THR A 235 -6.03 -9.16 -5.84
C THR A 235 -7.43 -9.75 -5.87
N ILE A 236 -7.94 -10.14 -7.05
CA ILE A 236 -9.25 -10.78 -7.19
C ILE A 236 -9.28 -12.12 -6.45
N HIS A 237 -8.22 -12.92 -6.54
CA HIS A 237 -8.10 -14.16 -5.79
C HIS A 237 -8.24 -13.93 -4.27
N VAL A 238 -7.51 -12.96 -3.71
CA VAL A 238 -7.58 -12.62 -2.28
C VAL A 238 -8.98 -12.12 -1.90
N ILE A 239 -9.58 -11.23 -2.70
CA ILE A 239 -10.94 -10.75 -2.45
C ILE A 239 -11.95 -11.90 -2.46
N ALA A 240 -11.83 -12.83 -3.42
CA ALA A 240 -12.71 -13.97 -3.52
C ALA A 240 -12.56 -14.91 -2.30
N LEU A 241 -11.35 -15.11 -1.78
CA LEU A 241 -11.14 -15.85 -0.53
C LEU A 241 -11.81 -15.18 0.68
N ASP A 242 -11.79 -13.84 0.76
CA ASP A 242 -12.47 -13.13 1.85
C ASP A 242 -14.00 -13.18 1.77
N LEU A 243 -14.54 -13.32 0.55
CA LEU A 243 -15.98 -13.34 0.28
C LEU A 243 -16.57 -14.76 0.27
N MET A 244 -15.73 -15.79 0.40
CA MET A 244 -16.15 -17.18 0.47
C MET A 244 -16.90 -17.43 1.77
N ASP A 245 -18.14 -17.88 1.64
CA ASP A 245 -18.98 -18.26 2.77
C ASP A 245 -18.90 -19.78 3.03
N GLU A 246 -18.89 -20.58 1.95
CA GLU A 246 -18.87 -22.04 2.00
C GLU A 246 -17.96 -22.63 0.90
N GLU A 247 -17.47 -23.85 1.12
CA GLU A 247 -16.72 -24.59 0.11
C GLU A 247 -17.57 -24.77 -1.17
N SER A 248 -16.94 -24.65 -2.34
CA SER A 248 -17.59 -24.78 -3.65
C SER A 248 -18.64 -23.71 -4.00
N ASP A 249 -18.76 -22.66 -3.20
CA ASP A 249 -19.59 -21.50 -3.54
C ASP A 249 -19.03 -20.74 -4.77
N LYS A 250 -19.72 -19.67 -5.19
CA LYS A 250 -19.26 -18.87 -6.33
C LYS A 250 -17.87 -18.28 -6.11
N TRP A 251 -17.57 -17.82 -4.89
CA TRP A 251 -16.34 -17.14 -4.54
C TRP A 251 -15.17 -18.10 -4.40
N ASP A 252 -15.37 -19.30 -3.84
CA ASP A 252 -14.38 -20.38 -3.82
C ASP A 252 -13.92 -20.75 -5.25
N ARG A 253 -14.88 -20.93 -6.16
CA ARG A 253 -14.58 -21.20 -7.58
C ARG A 253 -13.81 -20.06 -8.22
N LEU A 254 -14.21 -18.81 -7.97
CA LEU A 254 -13.50 -17.64 -8.47
C LEU A 254 -12.09 -17.53 -7.89
N ALA A 255 -11.92 -17.77 -6.59
CA ALA A 255 -10.62 -17.79 -5.93
C ALA A 255 -9.70 -18.82 -6.60
N THR A 256 -10.21 -20.04 -6.85
CA THR A 256 -9.45 -21.10 -7.55
C THR A 256 -9.05 -20.67 -8.97
N ILE A 257 -9.99 -20.11 -9.75
CA ILE A 257 -9.72 -19.65 -11.13
C ILE A 257 -8.67 -18.54 -11.15
N TYR A 258 -8.83 -17.52 -10.31
CA TYR A 258 -7.93 -16.38 -10.29
C TYR A 258 -6.57 -16.70 -9.66
N GLY A 259 -6.51 -17.64 -8.71
CA GLY A 259 -5.24 -18.18 -8.21
C GLY A 259 -4.44 -18.83 -9.34
N LYS A 260 -5.09 -19.67 -10.16
CA LYS A 260 -4.45 -20.26 -11.33
C LYS A 260 -4.03 -19.22 -12.38
N LYS A 261 -4.91 -18.27 -12.71
CA LYS A 261 -4.58 -17.17 -13.63
C LYS A 261 -3.38 -16.37 -13.14
N PHE A 262 -3.30 -16.11 -11.83
CA PHE A 262 -2.17 -15.45 -11.21
C PHE A 262 -0.90 -16.25 -11.38
N ASP A 263 -0.89 -17.54 -11.02
CA ASP A 263 0.31 -18.39 -11.16
C ASP A 263 0.79 -18.43 -12.61
N ASP A 264 -0.14 -18.60 -13.56
CA ASP A 264 0.17 -18.62 -14.99
C ASP A 264 0.73 -17.26 -15.46
N ALA A 265 0.11 -16.14 -15.08
CA ALA A 265 0.57 -14.80 -15.46
C ALA A 265 1.91 -14.44 -14.81
N PHE A 266 2.08 -14.71 -13.53
CA PHE A 266 3.27 -14.37 -12.76
C PHE A 266 4.49 -15.18 -13.18
N ASN A 267 4.32 -16.46 -13.54
CA ASN A 267 5.42 -17.29 -14.02
C ASN A 267 5.82 -16.98 -15.47
N ASN A 268 4.92 -16.45 -16.29
CA ASN A 268 5.16 -16.15 -17.70
C ASN A 268 5.39 -14.65 -18.00
N MET A 269 5.28 -13.77 -16.99
CA MET A 269 5.51 -12.34 -17.19
C MET A 269 6.96 -12.08 -17.60
N LYS A 270 7.13 -11.11 -18.50
CA LYS A 270 8.45 -10.60 -18.89
C LYS A 270 8.68 -9.30 -18.15
N LEU A 271 9.79 -9.24 -17.44
CA LEU A 271 10.22 -8.02 -16.75
C LEU A 271 11.35 -7.40 -17.57
N GLU A 272 11.17 -6.13 -17.90
CA GLU A 272 12.26 -5.28 -18.33
C GLU A 272 12.99 -4.86 -17.06
N TYR A 273 14.27 -5.18 -17.03
CA TYR A 273 15.04 -5.21 -15.81
C TYR A 273 16.35 -4.49 -16.06
N ASP A 274 16.58 -3.46 -15.26
CA ASP A 274 17.78 -2.63 -15.29
C ASP A 274 18.89 -3.38 -14.56
N GLU A 275 19.56 -4.31 -15.25
CA GLU A 275 20.59 -5.16 -14.65
C GLU A 275 21.87 -4.38 -14.36
N ASP A 276 22.18 -3.36 -15.17
CA ASP A 276 23.33 -2.47 -14.97
C ASP A 276 23.04 -1.28 -14.05
N GLU A 277 21.78 -1.12 -13.62
CA GLU A 277 21.29 -0.06 -12.75
C GLU A 277 21.57 1.34 -13.34
N SER A 278 21.52 1.47 -14.67
CA SER A 278 21.77 2.71 -15.44
C SER A 278 20.53 3.58 -15.62
N GLY A 279 19.33 3.01 -15.41
CA GLY A 279 18.04 3.63 -15.68
C GLY A 279 17.65 3.68 -17.16
N GLN A 280 18.32 2.94 -18.04
CA GLN A 280 17.99 2.81 -19.47
C GLN A 280 17.89 1.34 -19.91
N ILE A 281 17.28 1.08 -21.08
CA ILE A 281 17.27 -0.25 -21.69
C ILE A 281 18.42 -0.27 -22.71
N ASP A 282 19.51 -0.99 -22.44
CA ASP A 282 20.48 -1.29 -23.50
C ASP A 282 20.00 -2.52 -24.32
N GLU A 283 20.39 -2.60 -25.59
CA GLU A 283 20.00 -3.69 -26.50
C GLU A 283 20.49 -5.07 -26.00
N SER A 284 21.46 -5.09 -25.08
CA SER A 284 21.95 -6.30 -24.41
C SER A 284 21.04 -6.82 -23.27
N GLU A 285 20.11 -6.01 -22.76
CA GLU A 285 19.35 -6.29 -21.53
C GLU A 285 17.91 -6.75 -21.79
N THR A 286 17.52 -6.85 -23.06
CA THR A 286 16.22 -7.44 -23.43
C THR A 286 16.21 -8.92 -23.05
N GLN A 287 15.55 -9.27 -21.93
CA GLN A 287 15.48 -10.66 -21.46
C GLN A 287 14.96 -11.58 -22.57
N LYS A 288 15.86 -12.43 -23.08
CA LYS A 288 15.51 -13.58 -23.92
C LYS A 288 14.73 -14.58 -23.06
N SER A 289 13.55 -14.98 -23.57
CA SER A 289 12.65 -15.99 -23.00
C SER A 289 13.37 -17.04 -22.15
N GLN A 290 13.08 -17.09 -20.85
CA GLN A 290 13.62 -18.13 -19.96
C GLN A 290 12.98 -19.48 -20.28
N THR A 291 13.56 -20.18 -21.23
CA THR A 291 13.41 -21.63 -21.39
C THR A 291 14.79 -22.26 -21.49
N GLU A 292 15.71 -22.00 -20.56
CA GLU A 292 16.94 -22.78 -20.45
C GLU A 292 17.57 -22.64 -19.05
N LEU A 293 17.39 -23.69 -18.24
CA LEU A 293 18.22 -23.99 -17.09
C LEU A 293 19.66 -24.18 -17.58
N ARG A 294 20.54 -23.20 -17.38
CA ARG A 294 21.98 -23.44 -17.44
C ARG A 294 22.43 -24.10 -16.15
N ILE A 295 22.36 -25.43 -16.14
CA ILE A 295 23.19 -26.26 -15.28
C ILE A 295 24.64 -26.05 -15.73
N GLY A 296 25.46 -25.51 -14.84
CA GLY A 296 26.92 -25.42 -15.03
C GLY A 296 27.64 -25.83 -13.76
N ARG A 297 27.83 -27.14 -13.56
CA ARG A 297 28.92 -27.66 -12.74
C ARG A 297 30.19 -27.72 -13.59
N ALA A 298 31.25 -27.07 -13.13
CA ALA A 298 32.60 -27.61 -13.02
C ALA A 298 33.32 -26.80 -11.95
#